data_AF-A0A661TXK8-F1
#
_entry.id   AF-A0A661TXK8-F1
#
_cell.length_a   1.000
_cell.length_b   1.000
_cell.length_c   1.000
_cell.angle_alpha   90.00
_cell.angle_beta   90.00
_cell.angle_gamma   90.00
#
_symmetry.space_group_name_H-M   'P 1'
#
loop_
_entity.id
_entity.type
_entity.pdbx_description
1 polymer ?
#
loop_
_entity_poly.entity_id
_entity_poly.type
_entity_poly.pdbx_seq_one_letter_code
_entity_poly.pdbx_strand_id
1 'polypeptide(L)'
;MISYLEGKIILKKENFLILEVSGVGYQIFLSKRSLDKIPQIGQDLKVFCYLDIGERSLKLYGFLTYEELELFTLLRNIPGVGPKGAL
;
A
#
# COMPACT_ATOMS: atom_id res chain seq x y z
N MET A 1 -11.59 -4.00 8.07
CA MET A 1 -10.43 -3.12 7.80
C MET A 1 -9.29 -4.01 7.34
N ILE A 2 -8.60 -3.65 6.24
CA ILE A 2 -7.44 -4.40 5.74
C ILE A 2 -6.19 -3.68 6.24
N SER A 3 -5.48 -4.27 7.19
CA SER A 3 -4.33 -3.64 7.89
C SER A 3 -2.98 -4.29 7.58
N TYR A 4 -2.98 -5.52 7.05
CA TYR A 4 -1.77 -6.26 6.73
C TYR A 4 -2.08 -7.31 5.66
N LEU A 5 -1.17 -7.48 4.71
CA LEU A 5 -1.23 -8.52 3.70
C LEU A 5 0.15 -9.16 3.53
N GLU A 6 0.15 -10.46 3.26
CA GLU A 6 1.34 -11.24 2.99
C GLU A 6 1.03 -12.20 1.84
N GLY A 7 1.87 -12.18 0.81
CA GLY A 7 1.68 -13.04 -0.35
C GLY A 7 2.63 -12.69 -1.48
N LYS A 8 2.30 -13.14 -2.69
CA LYS A 8 3.22 -13.11 -3.83
C LYS A 8 3.02 -11.88 -4.70
N ILE A 9 4.10 -11.24 -5.10
CA ILE A 9 4.03 -10.11 -6.04
C ILE A 9 3.74 -10.65 -7.44
N ILE A 10 2.58 -10.33 -7.99
CA ILE A 10 2.18 -10.75 -9.35
C ILE A 10 2.53 -9.69 -10.39
N LEU A 11 2.45 -8.41 -10.01
CA LEU A 11 2.68 -7.30 -10.93
C LEU A 11 3.24 -6.09 -10.19
N LYS A 12 4.13 -5.35 -10.86
CA LYS A 12 4.60 -4.04 -10.42
C LYS A 12 4.37 -2.99 -11.51
N LYS A 13 3.84 -1.82 -11.13
CA LYS A 13 3.81 -0.58 -11.92
C LYS A 13 4.51 0.54 -11.13
N GLU A 14 4.61 1.71 -11.73
CA GLU A 14 5.30 2.87 -11.14
C GLU A 14 4.71 3.37 -9.82
N ASN A 15 3.41 3.13 -9.57
CA ASN A 15 2.69 3.68 -8.41
C ASN A 15 1.93 2.62 -7.58
N PHE A 16 1.93 1.36 -8.05
CA PHE A 16 1.21 0.28 -7.38
C PHE A 16 1.80 -1.08 -7.71
N LEU A 17 1.46 -2.07 -6.90
CA LEU A 17 1.68 -3.49 -7.17
C LEU A 17 0.39 -4.29 -7.04
N ILE A 18 0.39 -5.50 -7.57
CA ILE A 18 -0.64 -6.51 -7.29
C ILE A 18 0.00 -7.59 -6.44
N LEU A 19 -0.55 -7.78 -5.24
CA LEU A 19 -0.16 -8.84 -4.32
C LEU A 19 -1.24 -9.92 -4.33
N GLU A 20 -0.87 -11.16 -4.66
CA GLU A 20 -1.78 -12.30 -4.58
C GLU A 20 -1.68 -12.94 -3.20
N VAL A 21 -2.83 -12.98 -2.52
CA VAL A 21 -2.99 -13.57 -1.19
C VAL A 21 -4.11 -14.59 -1.29
N SER A 22 -3.76 -15.87 -1.17
CA SER A 22 -4.72 -16.99 -1.22
C SER A 22 -5.64 -16.98 -2.45
N GLY A 23 -5.08 -16.66 -3.62
CA GLY A 23 -5.81 -16.60 -4.89
C GLY A 23 -6.51 -15.27 -5.19
N VAL A 24 -6.45 -14.28 -4.28
CA VAL A 24 -7.04 -12.96 -4.47
C VAL A 24 -5.95 -11.92 -4.73
N GLY A 25 -6.05 -11.19 -5.86
CA GLY A 25 -5.14 -10.11 -6.23
C GLY A 25 -5.56 -8.78 -5.62
N TYR A 26 -4.77 -8.26 -4.69
CA TYR A 26 -4.95 -6.93 -4.09
C TYR A 26 -4.10 -5.90 -4.82
N GLN A 27 -4.74 -4.86 -5.34
CA GLN A 27 -4.03 -3.71 -5.86
C GLN A 27 -3.64 -2.77 -4.72
N ILE A 28 -2.35 -2.61 -4.49
CA ILE A 28 -1.79 -1.83 -3.38
C ILE A 28 -0.96 -0.68 -3.94
N PHE A 29 -1.28 0.56 -3.56
CA PHE A 29 -0.52 1.76 -3.90
C PHE A 29 0.62 1.95 -2.90
N LEU A 30 1.84 2.18 -3.37
CA LEU A 30 2.99 2.45 -2.52
C LEU A 30 3.76 3.67 -3.05
N SER A 31 4.58 4.27 -2.18
CA SER A 31 5.54 5.29 -2.59
C SER A 31 6.55 4.72 -3.60
N LYS A 32 7.12 5.55 -4.47
CA LYS A 32 8.20 5.13 -5.38
C LYS A 32 9.38 4.53 -4.62
N ARG A 33 9.76 5.14 -3.50
CA ARG A 33 10.84 4.68 -2.63
C ARG A 33 10.57 3.28 -2.07
N SER A 34 9.32 2.97 -1.74
CA SER A 34 8.93 1.63 -1.26
C SER A 34 8.95 0.62 -2.41
N LEU A 35 8.48 1.00 -3.61
CA LEU A 35 8.53 0.14 -4.80
C LEU A 35 9.95 -0.25 -5.23
N ASP A 36 10.93 0.62 -5.01
CA ASP A 36 12.35 0.36 -5.29
C ASP A 36 12.99 -0.63 -4.29
N LYS A 37 12.43 -0.73 -3.07
CA LYS A 37 12.96 -1.57 -1.99
C LYS A 37 12.35 -2.97 -1.92
N ILE A 38 11.22 -3.21 -2.60
CA ILE A 38 10.52 -4.49 -2.51
C ILE A 38 11.12 -5.59 -3.40
N PRO A 39 10.97 -6.87 -3.02
CA PRO A 39 11.43 -8.02 -3.79
C PRO A 39 10.92 -8.06 -5.24
N GLN A 40 11.53 -8.87 -6.11
CA GLN A 40 11.11 -8.97 -7.51
C GLN A 40 9.73 -9.64 -7.67
N ILE A 41 9.13 -9.49 -8.86
CA ILE A 41 7.89 -10.21 -9.22
C ILE A 41 8.12 -11.72 -9.02
N GLY A 42 7.14 -12.39 -8.42
CA GLY A 42 7.20 -13.81 -8.09
C GLY A 42 7.80 -14.13 -6.72
N GLN A 43 8.19 -13.14 -5.94
CA GLN A 43 8.61 -13.32 -4.54
C GLN A 43 7.52 -12.89 -3.56
N ASP A 44 7.64 -13.36 -2.32
CA ASP A 44 6.74 -12.98 -1.22
C ASP A 44 7.05 -11.57 -0.70
N LEU A 45 5.99 -10.85 -0.32
CA LEU A 45 6.05 -9.52 0.28
C LEU A 45 5.03 -9.42 1.40
N LYS A 46 5.49 -8.85 2.51
CA LYS A 46 4.69 -8.44 3.67
C LYS A 46 4.48 -6.94 3.59
N VAL A 47 3.25 -6.48 3.73
CA VAL A 47 2.91 -5.06 3.61
C VAL A 47 1.84 -4.68 4.62
N PHE A 48 2.09 -3.59 5.34
CA PHE A 48 1.10 -2.94 6.18
C PHE A 48 0.19 -2.09 5.30
N CYS A 49 -1.11 -2.17 5.56
CA CYS A 49 -2.13 -1.60 4.69
C CYS A 49 -2.94 -0.51 5.41
N TYR A 50 -3.30 0.51 4.64
CA TYR A 50 -4.33 1.47 4.99
C TYR A 50 -5.41 1.44 3.92
N LEU A 51 -6.64 1.07 4.29
CA LEU A 51 -7.80 1.12 3.40
C LEU A 51 -8.44 2.51 3.46
N ASP A 52 -8.28 3.28 2.39
CA ASP A 52 -8.96 4.55 2.20
C ASP A 52 -10.33 4.33 1.53
N ILE A 53 -11.38 4.72 2.25
CA ILE A 53 -12.76 4.63 1.82
C ILE A 53 -13.24 6.04 1.51
N GLY A 54 -13.23 6.41 0.23
CA GLY A 54 -13.86 7.63 -0.26
C GLY A 54 -15.27 7.35 -0.79
N GLU A 55 -16.01 8.41 -1.14
CA GLU A 55 -17.40 8.30 -1.62
C GLU A 55 -17.57 7.46 -2.90
N ARG A 56 -16.54 7.42 -3.76
CA ARG A 56 -16.59 6.74 -5.07
C ARG A 56 -15.38 5.85 -5.34
N SER A 57 -14.49 5.67 -4.37
CA SER A 57 -13.29 4.86 -4.57
C SER A 57 -12.83 4.20 -3.28
N LEU A 58 -12.44 2.93 -3.42
CA LEU A 58 -11.70 2.19 -2.42
C LEU A 58 -10.25 2.11 -2.88
N LYS A 59 -9.32 2.59 -2.05
CA LYS A 59 -7.88 2.51 -2.35
C LYS A 59 -7.16 1.88 -1.18
N LEU A 60 -6.27 0.95 -1.50
CA LEU A 60 -5.41 0.30 -0.52
C LEU A 60 -4.01 0.87 -0.65
N TYR A 61 -3.53 1.53 0.40
CA TYR A 61 -2.18 2.08 0.48
C TYR A 61 -1.30 1.13 1.30
N GLY A 62 -0.08 0.89 0.84
CA GLY A 62 0.85 -0.08 1.42
C GLY A 62 2.14 0.56 1.92
N PHE A 63 2.64 0.04 3.03
CA PHE A 63 3.85 0.50 3.72
C PHE A 63 4.72 -0.69 4.10
N LEU A 64 6.05 -0.53 4.06
CA LEU A 64 6.99 -1.62 4.33
C LEU A 64 7.23 -1.81 5.82
N THR A 65 7.07 -0.74 6.58
CA THR A 65 7.15 -0.78 8.04
C THR A 65 5.88 -0.19 8.66
N TYR A 66 5.66 -0.52 9.93
CA TYR A 66 4.53 0.01 10.67
C TYR A 66 4.71 1.51 10.97
N GLU A 67 5.95 1.99 11.19
CA GLU A 67 6.20 3.42 11.42
C GLU A 67 5.84 4.28 10.20
N GLU A 68 6.07 3.77 8.99
CA GLU A 68 5.65 4.45 7.74
C GLU A 68 4.12 4.60 7.67
N LEU A 69 3.37 3.56 8.07
CA LEU A 69 1.91 3.59 8.13
C LEU A 69 1.40 4.59 9.19
N GLU A 70 2.04 4.61 10.38
CA GLU A 70 1.67 5.55 11.43
C GLU A 70 1.90 7.00 10.99
N LEU A 71 3.06 7.29 10.39
CA LEU A 71 3.38 8.60 9.84
C LEU A 71 2.34 9.04 8.79
N PHE A 72 2.00 8.16 7.85
CA PHE A 72 0.97 8.43 6.85
C PHE A 72 -0.39 8.79 7.50
N THR A 73 -0.79 8.01 8.51
CA THR A 73 -2.06 8.21 9.20
C THR A 73 -2.09 9.54 9.97
N LEU A 74 -0.96 9.92 10.58
CA LEU A 74 -0.81 11.23 11.23
C LEU A 74 -0.92 12.38 10.23
N LEU A 75 -0.25 12.27 9.08
CA LEU A 75 -0.28 13.31 8.03
C LEU A 75 -1.69 13.50 7.45
N ARG A 76 -2.47 12.42 7.32
CA ARG A 76 -3.87 12.50 6.85
C ARG A 76 -4.77 13.33 7.78
N ASN A 77 -4.48 13.35 9.07
CA ASN A 77 -5.28 14.10 10.05
C ASN A 77 -5.06 15.62 9.95
N ILE A 78 -4.07 16.06 9.17
CA ILE A 78 -3.81 17.47 8.92
C ILE A 78 -4.76 17.97 7.82
N PRO A 79 -5.60 18.99 8.08
CA PRO A 79 -6.48 19.56 7.07
C PRO A 79 -5.67 20.04 5.85
N GLY A 80 -6.03 19.57 4.66
CA GLY A 80 -5.38 19.95 3.40
C GLY A 80 -4.32 18.99 2.86
N VAL A 81 -3.91 17.96 3.61
CA VAL A 81 -3.01 16.90 3.11
C VAL A 81 -3.84 15.70 2.64
N GLY A 82 -4.06 15.59 1.33
CA GLY A 82 -4.73 14.43 0.73
C GLY A 82 -3.85 13.16 0.76
N PRO A 83 -4.43 11.96 0.63
CA PRO A 83 -3.70 10.69 0.73
C PRO A 83 -2.63 10.48 -0.35
N LYS A 84 -2.66 11.22 -1.47
CA LYS A 84 -1.54 11.23 -2.44
C LYS A 84 -0.37 12.12 -1.99
N GLY A 85 -0.61 13.13 -1.18
CA GLY A 85 0.44 14.02 -0.65
C GLY A 85 1.13 13.44 0.59
N ALA A 86 0.50 12.48 1.26
CA ALA A 86 1.08 11.74 2.38
C ALA A 86 1.86 10.47 1.96
N LEU A 87 1.69 10.02 0.71
CA LEU A 87 2.30 8.80 0.16
C LEU A 87 3.71 9.04 -0.41
#